data_AF-A0A0G0VNW5-F1
#
_entry.id   AF-A0A0G0VNW5-F1
#
_cell.length_a   1.000
_cell.length_b   1.000
_cell.length_c   1.000
_cell.angle_alpha   90.00
_cell.angle_beta   90.00
_cell.angle_gamma   90.00
#
_symmetry.space_group_name_H-M   'P 1'
#
loop_
_entity.id
_entity.type
_entity.pdbx_description
1 polymer ?
#
loop_
_entity_poly.entity_id
_entity_poly.type
_entity_poly.pdbx_seq_one_letter_code
_entity_poly.pdbx_strand_id
1 'polypeptide(L)' 'MLFLVVCEGREYVCHFDEVPRHESILDGREILNESLKERVLQDFDGLAGVKYCGAEWRPAYGELPRIELCPLRQLAFTGV' A
#
# COMPACT_ATOMS: atom_id res chain seq x y z
N MET A 1 1.78 4.74 12.69
CA MET A 1 0.48 5.30 12.33
C MET A 1 -0.35 4.28 11.55
N LEU A 2 -1.67 4.23 11.76
CA LEU A 2 -2.55 3.33 10.99
C LEU A 2 -2.92 3.95 9.64
N PHE A 3 -2.89 3.12 8.60
CA PHE A 3 -3.26 3.48 7.24
C PHE A 3 -4.26 2.48 6.68
N LEU A 4 -5.16 2.98 5.84
CA LEU A 4 -5.93 2.15 4.94
C LEU A 4 -5.09 1.85 3.70
N VAL A 5 -4.70 0.60 3.52
CA VAL A 5 -3.93 0.16 2.36
C VAL A 5 -4.85 -0.54 1.38
N VAL A 6 -4.96 0.01 0.18
CA VAL A 6 -5.71 -0.58 -0.93
C VAL A 6 -4.73 -1.27 -1.87
N CYS A 7 -4.90 -2.56 -2.09
CA CYS A 7 -4.08 -3.36 -2.99
C CYS A 7 -5.00 -4.12 -3.95
N GLU A 8 -4.97 -3.76 -5.24
CA GLU A 8 -5.81 -4.35 -6.29
C GLU A 8 -7.31 -4.48 -5.92
N GLY A 9 -7.87 -3.42 -5.31
CA GLY A 9 -9.28 -3.38 -4.90
C GLY A 9 -9.61 -4.09 -3.59
N ARG A 10 -8.59 -4.61 -2.87
CA ARG A 10 -8.73 -5.16 -1.52
C ARG A 10 -8.20 -4.17 -0.50
N GLU A 11 -8.86 -4.10 0.65
CA GLU A 11 -8.53 -3.15 1.71
C GLU A 11 -7.90 -3.86 2.91
N TYR A 12 -6.84 -3.26 3.43
CA TYR A 12 -6.09 -3.73 4.57
C TYR A 12 -5.88 -2.57 5.53
N VAL A 13 -5.84 -2.86 6.82
CA VAL A 13 -5.40 -1.89 7.82
C VAL A 13 -3.99 -2.24 8.22
N CYS A 14 -3.05 -1.33 7.97
CA CYS A 14 -1.63 -1.55 8.22
C CYS A 14 -1.04 -0.42 9.06
N HIS A 15 -0.06 -0.77 9.87
CA HIS A 15 0.74 0.21 10.60
C HIS A 15 2.02 0.52 9.82
N PHE A 16 2.32 1.81 9.66
CA PHE A 16 3.62 2.28 9.15
C PHE A 16 4.19 3.32 10.11
N ASP A 17 5.50 3.24 10.37
CA ASP A 17 6.17 4.19 11.27
C ASP A 17 6.28 5.59 10.65
N GLU A 18 6.43 5.65 9.33
CA GLU A 18 6.45 6.88 8.54
C GLU A 18 5.38 6.85 7.43
N VAL A 19 5.00 8.03 6.94
CA VAL A 19 4.09 8.14 5.77
C VAL A 19 4.85 7.72 4.52
N PRO A 20 4.42 6.66 3.81
CA PRO A 20 5.07 6.25 2.57
C PRO A 20 4.98 7.33 1.51
N ARG A 21 6.04 7.50 0.72
CA ARG A 21 6.06 8.50 -0.35
C ARG A 21 5.35 7.95 -1.59
N HIS A 22 4.72 8.83 -2.36
CA HIS A 22 4.27 8.47 -3.70
C HIS A 22 5.46 7.94 -4.53
N GLU A 23 5.23 6.87 -5.30
CA GLU A 23 6.22 6.14 -6.10
C GLU A 23 7.36 5.48 -5.29
N SER A 24 7.25 5.43 -3.96
CA SER A 24 8.18 4.62 -3.16
C SER A 24 7.91 3.12 -3.32
N ILE A 25 8.93 2.33 -3.02
CA ILE A 25 8.87 0.87 -3.03
C ILE A 25 8.83 0.39 -1.57
N LEU A 26 7.94 -0.55 -1.29
CA LEU A 26 7.83 -1.26 -0.01
C LEU A 26 8.32 -2.70 -0.18
N ASP A 27 9.15 -3.16 0.75
CA ASP A 27 9.48 -4.58 0.88
C ASP A 27 8.35 -5.30 1.63
N GLY A 28 7.83 -6.38 1.06
CA GLY A 28 6.80 -7.20 1.69
C GLY A 28 7.18 -7.72 3.07
N ARG A 29 8.48 -7.88 3.36
CA ARG A 29 9.00 -8.32 4.67
C ARG A 29 8.80 -7.28 5.78
N GLU A 30 8.68 -6.01 5.41
CA GLU A 30 8.47 -4.90 6.36
C GLU A 30 6.98 -4.67 6.67
N ILE A 31 6.08 -5.32 5.92
CA ILE A 31 4.63 -5.21 6.12
C ILE A 31 4.21 -6.04 7.34
N LEU A 32 3.64 -5.38 8.34
CA LEU A 32 3.19 -6.03 9.59
C LEU A 32 1.83 -6.74 9.46
N ASN A 33 1.00 -6.37 8.49
CA ASN A 33 -0.25 -7.07 8.24
C ASN A 33 0.04 -8.36 7.48
N GLU A 34 -0.08 -9.52 8.14
CA GLU A 34 0.31 -10.82 7.57
C GLU A 34 -0.43 -11.13 6.26
N SER A 35 -1.72 -10.80 6.13
CA SER A 35 -2.47 -11.04 4.89
C SER A 35 -2.01 -10.17 3.72
N LEU A 36 -1.64 -8.91 3.98
CA LEU A 36 -1.05 -8.06 2.94
C LEU A 36 0.38 -8.50 2.61
N LYS A 37 1.16 -8.85 3.63
CA LYS A 37 2.53 -9.35 3.48
C LYS A 37 2.60 -10.60 2.62
N GLU A 38 1.78 -11.61 2.91
CA GLU A 38 1.69 -12.83 2.09
C GLU A 38 1.40 -12.49 0.63
N ARG A 39 0.45 -11.57 0.38
CA ARG A 39 0.10 -11.12 -0.97
C ARG A 39 1.29 -10.46 -1.67
N VAL A 40 1.98 -9.53 -1.03
CA VAL A 40 3.13 -8.84 -1.65
C VAL A 40 4.28 -9.83 -1.91
N LEU A 41 4.53 -10.76 -0.99
CA LEU A 41 5.57 -11.78 -1.13
C LEU A 41 5.28 -12.79 -2.25
N GLN A 42 4.02 -13.16 -2.45
CA GLN A 42 3.64 -14.18 -3.44
C GLN A 42 3.30 -13.58 -4.81
N ASP A 43 2.50 -12.51 -4.84
CA ASP A 43 1.93 -11.99 -6.08
C ASP A 43 2.80 -10.91 -6.72
N PHE A 44 3.60 -10.18 -5.92
CA PHE A 44 4.34 -8.98 -6.36
C PHE A 44 5.87 -9.19 -6.32
N ASP A 45 6.33 -10.45 -6.33
CA ASP A 45 7.76 -10.80 -6.27
C ASP A 45 8.49 -10.20 -5.04
N GLY A 46 7.75 -9.96 -3.96
CA GLY A 46 8.27 -9.40 -2.71
C GLY A 46 8.29 -7.88 -2.63
N LEU A 47 7.94 -7.14 -3.69
CA LEU A 47 8.02 -5.69 -3.70
C LEU A 47 6.72 -5.04 -4.18
N ALA A 48 6.24 -4.05 -3.43
CA ALA A 48 5.05 -3.28 -3.79
C ALA A 48 5.40 -1.81 -4.06
N GLY A 49 4.82 -1.25 -5.12
CA GLY A 49 4.92 0.17 -5.45
C GLY A 49 3.79 0.99 -4.83
N VAL A 50 4.09 2.17 -4.28
CA VAL A 50 3.10 3.11 -3.76
C VAL A 50 2.57 3.99 -4.90
N LYS A 51 1.41 3.62 -5.45
CA LYS A 51 0.76 4.39 -6.52
C LYS A 51 0.04 5.63 -6.01
N TYR A 52 -0.43 5.65 -4.78
CA TYR A 52 -1.09 6.81 -4.19
C TYR A 52 -0.84 6.87 -2.68
N CYS A 53 -0.68 8.08 -2.15
CA CYS A 53 -0.67 8.34 -0.71
C CYS A 53 -1.37 9.67 -0.45
N GLY A 54 -2.45 9.65 0.34
CA GLY A 54 -3.21 10.86 0.68
C GLY A 54 -4.29 10.59 1.72
N ALA A 55 -4.86 11.66 2.29
CA ALA A 55 -5.96 11.54 3.24
C ALA A 55 -7.25 11.15 2.50
N GLU A 56 -7.93 10.10 2.97
CA GLU A 56 -9.25 9.71 2.47
C GLU A 56 -10.24 9.58 3.63
N TRP A 57 -11.42 10.15 3.44
CA TRP A 57 -12.49 9.99 4.41
C TRP A 57 -13.23 8.67 4.18
N ARG A 58 -13.30 7.82 5.20
CA ARG A 58 -14.03 6.55 5.17
C ARG A 58 -15.13 6.51 6.22
N PRO A 59 -16.40 6.24 5.85
CA PRO A 59 -17.52 6.23 6.78
C PRO A 59 -17.32 5.30 7.99
N ALA A 60 -16.68 4.15 7.79
CA ALA A 60 -16.51 3.13 8.84
C ALA A 60 -15.37 3.43 9.83
N TYR A 61 -14.43 4.32 9.48
CA TYR A 61 -13.20 4.52 10.23
C TYR A 61 -12.86 5.99 10.51
N GLY A 62 -13.62 6.94 9.96
CA GLY A 62 -13.29 8.36 9.99
C GLY A 62 -12.26 8.75 8.93
N GLU A 63 -11.48 9.79 9.21
CA GLU A 63 -10.36 10.20 8.34
C GLU A 63 -9.15 9.31 8.61
N LEU A 64 -8.79 8.49 7.61
CA LEU A 64 -7.58 7.69 7.65
C LEU A 64 -6.74 7.98 6.40
N PRO A 65 -5.41 8.12 6.54
CA PRO A 65 -4.55 8.20 5.37
C PRO A 65 -4.63 6.87 4.59
N ARG A 66 -4.88 6.99 3.28
CA ARG A 66 -4.95 5.88 2.34
C ARG A 66 -3.66 5.79 1.55
N ILE A 67 -3.19 4.55 1.40
CA ILE A 67 -2.11 4.17 0.49
C ILE A 67 -2.68 3.22 -0.55
N GLU A 68 -2.34 3.40 -1.82
CA GLU A 68 -2.62 2.42 -2.88
C GLU A 68 -1.34 1.72 -3.29
N LEU A 69 -1.34 0.39 -3.19
CA LEU A 69 -0.23 -0.46 -3.60
C LEU A 69 -0.52 -1.16 -4.93
N CYS A 70 0.52 -1.26 -5.74
CA CYS A 70 0.49 -2.00 -6.99
C CYS A 70 1.78 -2.82 -7.21
N PRO A 71 1.77 -3.85 -8.06
CA PRO A 71 3.00 -4.49 -8.52
C PRO A 71 3.94 -3.48 -9.19
N LEU A 72 5.26 -3.62 -9.00
CA LEU A 72 6.26 -2.70 -9.58
C LEU A 72 6.13 -2.52 -11.09
N ARG A 73 5.78 -3.58 -11.82
CA ARG A 73 5.51 -3.52 -13.27
C ARG A 73 4.44 -2.49 -13.68
N GLN A 74 3.56 -2.09 -12.76
CA GLN A 74 2.51 -1.08 -13.00
C GLN A 74 2.98 0.35 -12.70
N LEU A 75 4.04 0.55 -11.90
CA LEU A 75 4.64 1.88 -11.69
C LEU A 75 5.36 2.38 -12.95
N ALA A 76 5.89 1.48 -13.77
CA ALA A 76 6.60 1.84 -15.00
C ALA A 76 5.72 2.52 -16.07
N PHE A 77 4.39 2.56 -15.88
CA PHE A 77 3.44 3.09 -16.86
C PHE A 77 2.74 4.39 -16.44
N THR A 78 3.04 4.95 -15.26
CA THR A 78 2.48 6.24 -14.82
C THR A 78 3.26 7.47 -15.28
N GLY A 79 4.34 7.29 -16.04
CA GLY A 79 5.11 8.36 -16.68
C GLY A 79 4.90 8.41 -18.19
N VAL A 80 3.73 8.89 -18.65
CA VAL A 80 3.52 9.45 -20.00
C VAL A 80 2.65 10.70 -19.88
#